data_AF-A0A7Y9WXS8-F1
#
_entry.id   AF-A0A7Y9WXS8-F1
#
_cell.length_a   1.000
_cell.length_b   1.000
_cell.length_c   1.000
_cell.angle_alpha   90.00
_cell.angle_beta   90.00
_cell.angle_gamma   90.00
#
_symmetry.space_group_name_H-M   'P 1'
#
loop_
_entity.id
_entity.type
_entity.pdbx_description
1 polymer ?
#
loop_
_entity_poly.entity_id
_entity_poly.type
_entity_poly.pdbx_seq_one_letter_code
_entity_poly.pdbx_strand_id
1 'polypeptide(L)' 'MYRYLLTFTHTTNGSTEMTGIDFPTARPISSAKDLPAITLLLRSQGYTEPFIIAFSLFTPAPTSQAAQ' A
#
# COMPACT_ATOMS: atom_id res chain seq x y z
N MET A 1 7.28 -4.69 12.00
CA MET A 1 6.23 -3.89 11.34
C MET A 1 6.63 -3.73 9.89
N TYR A 2 5.75 -4.07 8.95
CA TYR A 2 6.02 -3.93 7.51
C TYR A 2 5.47 -2.58 7.06
N ARG A 3 6.23 -1.87 6.23
CA ARG A 3 5.79 -0.62 5.62
C ARG A 3 5.87 -0.79 4.12
N TYR A 4 4.79 -0.50 3.42
CA TYR A 4 4.72 -0.60 1.97
C TYR A 4 4.47 0.78 1.38
N LEU A 5 5.06 1.08 0.22
CA LEU A 5 4.45 2.05 -0.68
C LEU A 5 3.28 1.34 -1.37
N LEU A 6 2.06 1.76 -1.07
CA LEU A 6 0.84 1.22 -1.67
C LEU A 6 0.33 2.20 -2.73
N THR A 7 0.21 1.73 -3.96
CA THR A 7 -0.24 2.52 -5.10
C THR A 7 -1.56 1.97 -5.63
N PHE A 8 -2.58 2.81 -5.71
CA PHE A 8 -3.93 2.44 -6.10
C PHE A 8 -4.62 3.57 -6.86
N THR A 9 -5.66 3.24 -7.62
CA THR A 9 -6.59 4.23 -8.15
C THR A 9 -7.83 4.33 -7.27
N HIS A 10 -8.48 5.49 -7.27
CA HIS A 10 -9.79 5.71 -6.65
C HIS A 10 -10.59 6.75 -7.44
N THR A 11 -11.91 6.76 -7.25
CA THR A 11 -12.81 7.71 -7.91
C THR A 11 -13.01 8.94 -7.04
N THR A 12 -12.68 10.12 -7.57
CA THR A 12 -12.94 11.42 -6.94
C THR A 12 -13.69 12.31 -7.92
N ASN A 13 -14.84 12.85 -7.52
CA ASN A 13 -15.68 13.73 -8.35
C ASN A 13 -15.99 13.19 -9.76
N GLY A 14 -16.14 11.86 -9.89
CA GLY A 14 -16.42 11.19 -11.17
C GLY A 14 -15.20 10.95 -12.06
N SER A 15 -13.99 11.35 -11.63
CA SER A 15 -12.73 11.03 -12.30
C SER A 15 -11.92 9.98 -11.54
N THR A 16 -11.20 9.15 -12.27
CA THR A 16 -10.21 8.23 -11.68
C THR A 16 -8.91 8.96 -11.41
N GLU A 17 -8.44 8.89 -10.18
CA GLU A 17 -7.15 9.42 -9.75
C GLU A 17 -6.24 8.28 -9.30
N MET A 18 -4.92 8.50 -9.39
CA MET A 18 -3.90 7.59 -8.88
C MET A 18 -3.30 8.18 -7.61
N THR A 19 -3.13 7.36 -6.58
CA THR A 19 -2.59 7.78 -5.28
C THR A 19 -1.60 6.76 -4.76
N GLY A 20 -0.51 7.26 -4.15
CA GLY A 20 0.48 6.46 -3.44
C GLY A 20 0.51 6.86 -1.96
N ILE A 21 0.44 5.88 -1.06
CA ILE A 21 0.49 6.11 0.39
C ILE A 21 1.56 5.24 1.07
N ASP A 22 2.07 5.72 2.20
CA ASP A 22 2.77 4.86 3.15
C ASP A 22 1.74 3.99 3.90
N PHE A 23 1.86 2.67 3.72
CA PHE A 23 0.93 1.69 4.25
C PHE A 23 1.62 0.81 5.32
N PRO A 24 1.51 1.20 6.61
CA PRO A 24 2.00 0.38 7.71
C PRO A 24 1.05 -0.80 8.00
N THR A 25 1.61 -2.00 8.17
CA THR A 25 0.85 -3.20 8.56
C THR A 25 1.65 -4.12 9.49
N ALA A 26 0.94 -4.80 10.39
CA ALA A 26 1.52 -5.81 11.28
C ALA A 26 1.89 -7.11 10.54
N ARG A 27 1.16 -7.43 9.47
CA ARG A 27 1.33 -8.66 8.67
C ARG A 27 1.83 -8.33 7.26
N PRO A 28 2.75 -9.12 6.68
CA PRO A 28 3.23 -8.87 5.34
C PRO A 28 2.11 -9.08 4.32
N ILE A 29 2.13 -8.29 3.24
CA ILE A 29 1.37 -8.59 2.02
C ILE A 29 2.13 -9.70 1.31
N SER A 30 1.56 -10.89 1.29
CA SER A 30 2.22 -12.11 0.84
C SER A 30 1.69 -12.62 -0.50
N SER A 31 0.45 -12.26 -0.84
CA SER A 31 -0.21 -12.69 -2.08
C SER A 31 -1.36 -11.77 -2.46
N ALA A 32 -1.93 -11.99 -3.66
CA ALA A 32 -3.13 -11.30 -4.11
C ALA A 32 -4.35 -11.51 -3.19
N LYS A 33 -4.36 -12.57 -2.36
CA LYS A 33 -5.47 -12.85 -1.42
C LYS A 33 -5.53 -11.84 -0.26
N ASP A 34 -4.45 -11.11 -0.01
CA ASP A 34 -4.40 -10.08 1.03
C ASP A 34 -5.03 -8.76 0.55
N LEU A 35 -5.14 -8.56 -0.77
CA LEU A 35 -5.62 -7.31 -1.38
C LEU A 35 -7.07 -6.95 -1.03
N PRO A 36 -8.05 -7.88 -0.99
CA PRO A 36 -9.43 -7.54 -0.61
C PRO A 36 -9.55 -6.87 0.76
N ALA A 37 -8.75 -7.29 1.74
CA ALA A 37 -8.74 -6.69 3.08
C ALA A 37 -8.17 -5.26 3.05
N ILE A 38 -7.12 -5.03 2.25
CA ILE A 38 -6.52 -3.70 2.05
C ILE A 38 -7.51 -2.78 1.32
N THR A 39 -8.17 -3.28 0.27
CA THR A 39 -9.23 -2.54 -0.44
C THR A 39 -10.36 -2.14 0.51
N LEU A 40 -10.79 -3.02 1.41
CA LEU A 40 -11.81 -2.69 2.42
C LEU A 40 -11.35 -1.59 3.38
N LEU A 41 -10.08 -1.64 3.80
CA LEU A 41 -9.48 -0.60 4.64
C LEU A 41 -9.38 0.75 3.92
N LEU A 42 -9.01 0.77 2.63
CA LEU A 42 -9.00 2.01 1.85
C LEU A 42 -10.42 2.60 1.73
N ARG A 43 -11.44 1.75 1.55
CA ARG A 43 -12.84 2.20 1.57
C ARG A 43 -13.25 2.81 2.91
N SER A 44 -12.84 2.20 4.03
CA SER A 44 -13.15 2.76 5.35
C SER A 44 -12.42 4.08 5.65
N GLN A 45 -11.36 4.38 4.90
CA GLN A 45 -10.64 5.66 4.94
C GLN A 45 -11.23 6.72 3.99
N GLY A 46 -12.29 6.38 3.23
CA GLY A 46 -12.99 7.32 2.35
C GLY A 46 -12.61 7.24 0.87
N TYR A 47 -11.69 6.35 0.48
CA TYR A 47 -11.39 6.13 -0.93
C TYR A 47 -12.54 5.39 -1.61
N THR A 48 -13.12 6.00 -2.65
CA THR A 48 -14.23 5.42 -3.41
C THR A 48 -13.70 4.52 -4.51
N GLU A 49 -14.26 3.31 -4.64
CA GLU A 49 -13.86 2.31 -5.65
C GLU A 49 -12.34 2.06 -5.76
N PRO A 50 -11.61 1.84 -4.65
CA PRO A 50 -10.16 1.71 -4.72
C PRO A 50 -9.75 0.43 -5.45
N PHE A 51 -8.75 0.54 -6.33
CA PHE A 51 -8.14 -0.59 -7.04
C PHE A 51 -6.62 -0.55 -6.88
N ILE A 52 -6.06 -1.55 -6.21
CA ILE A 52 -4.63 -1.64 -5.92
C ILE A 52 -3.88 -2.04 -7.18
N ILE A 53 -2.93 -1.21 -7.61
CA ILE A 53 -2.13 -1.42 -8.82
C ILE A 53 -0.77 -2.04 -8.47
N ALA A 54 -0.16 -1.56 -7.39
CA ALA A 54 1.16 -2.02 -6.97
C ALA A 54 1.36 -1.84 -5.47
N PHE A 55 2.27 -2.65 -4.91
CA PHE A 55 2.82 -2.44 -3.58
C PHE A 55 4.31 -2.79 -3.59
N SER A 56 5.10 -2.03 -2.84
CA SER A 56 6.55 -2.29 -2.67
C SER A 56 6.91 -2.19 -1.20
N LEU A 57 7.56 -3.20 -0.66
CA LEU A 57 8.03 -3.19 0.73
C LEU A 57 9.19 -2.19 0.84
N PHE A 58 9.10 -1.25 1.79
CA PHE A 58 10.25 -0.43 2.13
C PHE A 58 11.35 -1.35 2.69
N THR A 59 12.45 -1.46 1.98
CA THR A 59 13.65 -2.09 2.52
C THR A 59 14.24 -1.14 3.58
N PRO A 60 14.55 -1.63 4.78
CA PRO A 60 15.34 -0.83 5.72
C PRO A 60 16.66 -0.45 5.02
N ALA A 61 17.08 0.82 5.15
CA ALA A 61 18.37 1.24 4.65
C ALA A 61 19.46 0.31 5.23
N PRO A 62 20.49 -0.08 4.44
CA PRO A 62 21.58 -0.89 4.97
C PRO A 62 22.12 -0.22 6.22
N THR A 63 22.17 -0.92 7.34
CA THR A 63 22.90 -0.43 8.50
C THR A 63 24.37 -0.37 8.09
N SER A 64 25.04 0.75 8.34
CA SER A 64 26.45 1.00 7.95
C SER A 64 27.45 -0.03 8.51
N GLN A 65 27.02 -0.99 9.32
CA GLN A 65 27.82 -2.09 9.85
C GLN A 65 28.15 -3.19 8.83
N ALA A 66 27.49 -3.27 7.68
CA ALA A 66 27.82 -4.25 6.64
C ALA A 66 28.92 -3.79 5.67
N ALA A 67 29.56 -2.64 5.92
CA ALA A 67 30.53 -2.01 5.01
C ALA A 67 31.95 -1.86 5.60
N GLN A 68 32.30 -2.63 6.65
CA GLN A 68 33.65 -2.70 7.20
C GLN A 68 34.25 -4.09 7.05
#